data_AF-A0A652JUK4-F1
#
_entry.id   AF-A0A652JUK4-F1
#
_cell.length_a   1.000
_cell.length_b   1.000
_cell.length_c   1.000
_cell.angle_alpha   90.00
_cell.angle_beta   90.00
_cell.angle_gamma   90.00
#
_symmetry.space_group_name_H-M   'P 1'
#
loop_
_entity.id
_entity.type
_entity.pdbx_description
1 polymer ?
#
loop_
_entity_poly.entity_id
_entity_poly.type
_entity_poly.pdbx_seq_one_letter_code
_entity_poly.pdbx_strand_id
1 'polypeptide(L)'
;MTSHLTHVPAPEGIAASPQYSHVVWGTGRFVAISGQCALDASGAVVGEGDAVAQARQVFANLDRCLAAAGAGFRDVVKLTYFVTDVAHLPAVREARDAHFAGAPLPASSAVQVSALVRPELLVEIEAFALVPERRPEPAGPGRPVLRSVGGGQSAQ
;
A
#
# COMPACT_ATOMS: atom_id res chain seq x y z
N MET A 1 11.77 -14.67 3.12
CA MET A 1 10.55 -14.67 2.30
C MET A 1 10.87 -13.95 1.01
N THR A 2 10.82 -14.67 -0.11
CA THR A 2 10.96 -14.08 -1.45
C THR A 2 9.77 -13.16 -1.70
N SER A 3 10.05 -11.93 -2.13
CA SER A 3 9.03 -10.99 -2.59
C SER A 3 8.29 -11.60 -3.79
N HIS A 4 6.95 -11.51 -3.82
CA HIS A 4 6.13 -11.84 -5.01
C HIS A 4 6.24 -10.75 -6.09
N LEU A 5 6.90 -9.64 -5.77
CA LEU A 5 7.26 -8.58 -6.70
C LEU A 5 8.73 -8.67 -7.10
N THR A 6 8.98 -8.44 -8.39
CA THR A 6 10.30 -8.20 -8.98
C THR A 6 10.45 -6.73 -9.28
N HIS A 7 11.57 -6.13 -8.87
CA HIS A 7 11.92 -4.74 -9.11
C HIS A 7 13.14 -4.68 -10.04
N VAL A 8 13.04 -3.91 -11.13
CA VAL A 8 14.15 -3.61 -12.00
C VAL A 8 14.46 -2.12 -11.87
N PRO A 9 15.42 -1.74 -11.01
CA PRO A 9 15.75 -0.34 -10.77
C PRO A 9 16.55 0.32 -11.89
N ALA A 10 17.20 -0.46 -12.75
CA ALA A 10 17.97 0.03 -13.89
C ALA A 10 17.98 -1.02 -15.02
N PRO A 11 16.98 -1.02 -15.93
CA PRO A 11 17.01 -1.79 -17.15
C PRO A 11 18.21 -1.40 -18.02
N GLU A 12 18.65 -2.32 -18.90
CA GLU A 12 19.74 -2.05 -19.83
C GLU A 12 19.45 -0.78 -20.66
N GLY A 13 20.44 0.13 -20.74
CA GLY A 13 20.32 1.37 -21.48
C GLY A 13 19.54 2.50 -20.77
N ILE A 14 19.07 2.31 -19.53
CA ILE A 14 18.35 3.34 -18.76
C ILE A 14 19.15 3.73 -17.51
N ALA A 15 19.26 5.04 -17.25
CA ALA A 15 19.92 5.56 -16.06
C ALA A 15 19.22 5.10 -14.76
N ALA A 16 20.00 4.63 -13.78
CA ALA A 16 19.46 4.24 -12.49
C ALA A 16 18.85 5.43 -11.73
N SER A 17 17.83 5.15 -10.92
CA SER A 17 17.19 6.15 -10.05
C SER A 17 17.15 5.62 -8.62
N PRO A 18 17.59 6.41 -7.61
CA PRO A 18 17.38 6.05 -6.21
C PRO A 18 15.94 6.30 -5.75
N GLN A 19 15.07 6.85 -6.60
CA GLN A 19 13.74 7.32 -6.20
C GLN A 19 12.60 6.37 -6.59
N TYR A 20 12.87 5.32 -7.37
CA TYR A 20 11.89 4.35 -7.83
C TYR A 20 12.57 3.19 -8.57
N SER A 21 11.82 2.11 -8.80
CA SER A 21 12.20 1.10 -9.79
C SER A 21 11.60 1.44 -11.15
N HIS A 22 12.37 1.35 -12.24
CA HIS A 22 11.83 1.63 -13.59
C HIS A 22 10.74 0.64 -13.99
N VAL A 23 10.87 -0.62 -13.57
CA VAL A 23 9.88 -1.66 -13.84
C VAL A 23 9.61 -2.44 -12.56
N VAL A 24 8.33 -2.70 -12.27
CA VAL A 24 7.90 -3.60 -11.20
C VAL A 24 6.82 -4.51 -11.76
N TRP A 25 6.93 -5.82 -11.50
CA TRP A 25 5.89 -6.79 -11.83
C TRP A 25 5.82 -7.89 -10.76
N GLY A 26 4.75 -8.67 -10.78
CA GLY A 26 4.56 -9.76 -9.84
C GLY A 26 3.28 -10.53 -10.11
N THR A 27 2.88 -11.37 -9.16
CA THR A 27 1.61 -12.11 -9.20
C THR A 27 0.83 -11.90 -7.92
N GLY A 28 -0.50 -11.82 -8.02
CA GLY A 28 -1.38 -11.60 -6.88
C GLY A 28 -2.69 -10.93 -7.28
N ARG A 29 -3.56 -10.71 -6.29
CA ARG A 29 -4.78 -9.93 -6.44
C ARG A 29 -4.43 -8.45 -6.63
N PHE A 30 -4.90 -7.85 -7.71
CA PHE A 30 -4.74 -6.42 -7.95
C PHE A 30 -5.60 -5.59 -6.98
N VAL A 31 -4.99 -4.54 -6.43
CA VAL A 31 -5.64 -3.58 -5.55
C VAL A 31 -5.33 -2.18 -6.06
N ALA A 32 -6.38 -1.43 -6.41
CA ALA A 32 -6.29 -0.01 -6.71
C ALA A 32 -6.69 0.81 -5.47
N ILE A 33 -5.81 1.72 -5.05
CA ILE A 33 -6.03 2.61 -3.90
C ILE A 33 -6.17 4.02 -4.46
N SER A 34 -7.34 4.64 -4.21
CA SER A 34 -7.60 6.03 -4.57
C SER A 34 -6.58 7.00 -3.97
N GLY A 35 -6.42 8.16 -4.60
CA GLY A 35 -5.60 9.25 -4.10
C GLY A 35 -5.90 9.56 -2.63
N GLN A 36 -4.88 9.42 -1.79
CA GLN A 36 -4.94 9.79 -0.39
C GLN A 36 -4.44 11.21 -0.23
N CYS A 37 -5.23 12.02 0.46
CA CYS A 37 -4.93 13.39 0.85
C CYS A 37 -4.59 13.45 2.35
N ALA A 38 -4.07 14.58 2.79
CA ALA A 38 -3.75 14.85 4.20
C ALA A 38 -4.99 15.13 5.06
N LEU A 39 -5.93 14.18 5.07
CA LEU A 39 -7.16 14.25 5.85
C LEU A 39 -7.10 13.28 7.04
N ASP A 40 -7.64 13.69 8.18
CA ASP A 40 -7.88 12.79 9.30
C ASP A 40 -9.20 12.00 9.16
N ALA A 41 -9.53 11.18 10.15
CA ALA A 41 -10.75 10.35 10.13
C ALA A 41 -12.05 11.16 10.18
N SER A 42 -12.01 12.43 10.58
CA SER A 42 -13.15 13.36 10.54
C SER A 42 -13.26 14.09 9.20
N GLY A 43 -12.25 13.95 8.33
CA GLY A 43 -12.16 14.66 7.05
C GLY A 43 -11.53 16.05 7.18
N ALA A 44 -10.97 16.40 8.33
CA ALA A 44 -10.25 17.66 8.54
C ALA A 44 -8.83 17.58 7.97
N VAL A 45 -8.32 18.71 7.48
CA VAL A 45 -6.96 18.80 6.92
C VAL A 45 -5.94 18.76 8.06
N VAL A 46 -4.94 17.89 7.92
CA VAL A 46 -3.81 17.77 8.85
C VAL A 46 -2.62 18.50 8.26
N GLY A 47 -2.08 19.50 8.96
CA GLY A 47 -0.87 20.21 8.53
C GLY A 47 -1.11 21.23 7.42
N GLU A 48 -2.13 22.09 7.56
CA GLU A 48 -2.32 23.22 6.64
C GLU A 48 -1.03 24.05 6.52
N GLY A 49 -0.57 24.28 5.28
CA GLY A 49 0.70 24.97 5.00
C GLY A 49 1.98 24.18 5.33
N ASP A 50 1.88 22.94 5.83
CA ASP A 50 3.02 22.09 6.21
C ASP A 50 3.07 20.81 5.36
N ALA A 51 3.94 20.83 4.34
CA ALA A 51 4.12 19.70 3.43
C ALA A 51 4.65 18.43 4.14
N VAL A 52 5.42 18.55 5.23
CA VAL A 52 5.95 17.40 5.98
C VAL A 52 4.82 16.73 6.76
N ALA A 53 4.02 17.51 7.48
CA ALA A 53 2.85 16.99 8.19
C ALA A 53 1.84 16.36 7.22
N GLN A 54 1.58 17.01 6.08
CA GLN A 54 0.68 16.47 5.05
C GLN A 54 1.19 15.18 4.45
N ALA A 55 2.47 15.11 4.07
CA ALA A 55 3.05 13.89 3.52
C ALA A 55 2.95 12.71 4.50
N ARG A 56 3.25 12.93 5.80
CA ARG A 56 3.11 11.91 6.84
C ARG A 56 1.65 11.43 6.97
N GLN A 57 0.68 12.34 6.93
CA GLN A 57 -0.73 11.96 6.98
C GLN A 57 -1.16 11.17 5.74
N VAL A 58 -0.72 11.58 4.54
CA VAL A 58 -1.02 10.85 3.29
C VAL A 58 -0.50 9.42 3.35
N PHE A 59 0.75 9.22 3.79
CA PHE A 59 1.31 7.86 3.90
C PHE A 59 0.66 7.04 5.02
N ALA A 60 0.26 7.66 6.14
CA ALA A 60 -0.53 6.98 7.17
C ALA A 60 -1.91 6.54 6.65
N ASN A 61 -2.52 7.33 5.76
CA ASN A 61 -3.78 6.97 5.12
C ASN A 61 -3.58 5.83 4.10
N LEU A 62 -2.52 5.87 3.29
CA LEU A 62 -2.14 4.77 2.40
C LEU A 62 -1.92 3.46 3.16
N ASP A 63 -1.25 3.51 4.32
CA ASP A 63 -1.04 2.33 5.18
C ASP A 63 -2.37 1.69 5.59
N ARG A 64 -3.34 2.50 6.01
CA ARG A 64 -4.69 2.02 6.38
C ARG A 64 -5.43 1.41 5.19
N CYS A 65 -5.33 2.02 4.00
CA CYS A 65 -5.94 1.49 2.78
C CYS A 65 -5.30 0.16 2.35
N LEU A 66 -3.97 0.06 2.42
CA LEU A 66 -3.24 -1.19 2.15
C LEU A 66 -3.65 -2.28 3.14
N ALA A 67 -3.69 -1.96 4.44
CA ALA A 67 -4.08 -2.90 5.48
C ALA A 67 -5.51 -3.43 5.28
N ALA A 68 -6.45 -2.58 4.84
CA ALA A 68 -7.82 -2.99 4.52
C ALA A 68 -7.89 -4.02 3.37
N ALA A 69 -6.89 -4.04 2.48
CA ALA A 69 -6.75 -5.04 1.43
C ALA A 69 -5.90 -6.26 1.84
N GLY A 70 -5.42 -6.31 3.08
CA GLY A 70 -4.47 -7.34 3.54
C GLY A 70 -3.06 -7.17 2.97
N ALA A 71 -2.70 -5.93 2.62
CA ALA A 71 -1.42 -5.55 2.02
C ALA A 71 -0.61 -4.65 2.98
N GLY A 72 0.66 -4.45 2.64
CA GLY A 72 1.50 -3.37 3.16
C GLY A 72 2.34 -2.73 2.05
N PHE A 73 3.24 -1.80 2.40
CA PHE A 73 4.04 -1.07 1.40
C PHE A 73 4.92 -1.97 0.52
N ARG A 74 5.27 -3.17 0.98
CA ARG A 74 6.05 -4.15 0.20
C ARG A 74 5.26 -4.77 -0.96
N ASP A 75 3.94 -4.61 -0.95
CA ASP A 75 3.03 -5.10 -1.99
C ASP A 75 2.73 -4.04 -3.06
N VAL A 76 3.19 -2.80 -2.85
CA VAL A 76 2.97 -1.67 -3.77
C VAL A 76 3.82 -1.83 -5.02
N VAL A 77 3.19 -1.77 -6.19
CA VAL A 77 3.85 -1.84 -7.50
C VAL A 77 4.05 -0.47 -8.14
N LYS A 78 3.19 0.50 -7.82
CA LYS A 78 3.23 1.87 -8.38
C LYS A 78 2.74 2.88 -7.35
N LEU A 79 3.44 4.00 -7.26
CA LEU A 79 2.96 5.24 -6.62
C LEU A 79 2.84 6.34 -7.67
N THR A 80 1.78 7.15 -7.61
CA THR A 80 1.66 8.37 -8.40
C THR A 80 1.51 9.55 -7.44
N TYR A 81 2.39 10.53 -7.57
CA TYR A 81 2.46 11.70 -6.69
C TYR A 81 1.94 12.93 -7.45
N PHE A 82 0.94 13.58 -6.88
CA PHE A 82 0.44 14.87 -7.33
C PHE A 82 0.80 15.90 -6.25
N VAL A 83 1.58 16.92 -6.61
CA VAL A 83 1.99 17.99 -5.71
C VAL A 83 1.60 19.34 -6.29
N THR A 84 1.23 20.30 -5.46
CA THR A 84 0.92 21.67 -5.92
C THR A 84 2.20 22.46 -6.24
N ASP A 85 3.31 22.12 -5.60
CA ASP A 85 4.65 22.64 -5.87
C ASP A 85 5.68 21.49 -5.79
N VAL A 86 6.54 21.35 -6.80
CA VAL A 86 7.65 20.38 -6.78
C VAL A 86 8.59 20.56 -5.60
N ALA A 87 8.64 21.75 -4.99
CA ALA A 87 9.40 22.03 -3.77
C ALA A 87 8.93 21.19 -2.56
N HIS A 88 7.74 20.58 -2.62
CA HIS A 88 7.23 19.68 -1.59
C HIS A 88 7.77 18.24 -1.71
N LEU A 89 8.35 17.85 -2.85
CA LEU A 89 8.84 16.48 -3.07
C LEU A 89 9.87 15.98 -2.05
N PRO A 90 10.79 16.79 -1.51
CA PRO A 90 11.69 16.34 -0.44
C PRO A 90 10.93 15.84 0.80
N ALA A 91 9.90 16.57 1.25
CA ALA A 91 9.06 16.17 2.38
C ALA A 91 8.29 14.87 2.09
N VAL A 92 7.77 14.74 0.87
CA VAL A 92 7.07 13.53 0.40
C VAL A 92 7.99 12.32 0.38
N ARG A 93 9.24 12.49 -0.08
CA ARG A 93 10.24 11.43 -0.14
C ARG A 93 10.71 11.00 1.24
N GLU A 94 10.90 11.94 2.17
CA GLU A 94 11.20 11.61 3.58
C GLU A 94 10.11 10.74 4.19
N ALA A 95 8.84 11.14 4.02
CA ALA A 95 7.70 10.35 4.51
C ALA A 95 7.64 8.97 3.86
N ARG A 96 7.83 8.87 2.54
CA ARG A 96 7.91 7.59 1.81
C ARG A 96 8.99 6.68 2.39
N ASP A 97 10.19 7.19 2.56
CA ASP A 97 11.35 6.38 2.93
C ASP A 97 11.20 5.76 4.33
N ALA A 98 10.48 6.45 5.23
CA ALA A 98 10.10 5.89 6.54
C ALA A 98 9.23 4.62 6.43
N HIS A 99 8.37 4.52 5.41
CA HIS A 99 7.51 3.35 5.19
C HIS A 99 8.19 2.20 4.44
N PHE A 100 9.16 2.50 3.57
CA PHE A 100 9.89 1.48 2.83
C PHE A 100 11.12 0.95 3.58
N ALA A 101 11.69 1.71 4.53
CA ALA A 101 12.79 1.27 5.39
C ALA A 101 13.97 0.63 4.62
N GLY A 102 14.34 1.22 3.48
CA GLY A 102 15.40 0.71 2.60
C GLY A 102 15.01 -0.49 1.72
N ALA A 103 13.75 -0.93 1.74
CA ALA A 103 13.23 -1.89 0.77
C ALA A 103 13.19 -1.29 -0.65
N PRO A 104 13.21 -2.13 -1.71
CA PRO A 104 13.06 -1.67 -3.07
C PRO A 104 11.82 -0.79 -3.25
N LEU A 105 12.00 0.36 -3.88
CA LEU A 105 10.91 1.31 -4.15
C LEU A 105 10.05 0.85 -5.34
N PRO A 106 8.75 1.14 -5.36
CA PRO A 106 7.86 0.81 -6.47
C PRO A 106 8.21 1.62 -7.71
N ALA A 107 7.52 1.35 -8.82
CA ALA A 107 7.48 2.29 -9.92
C ALA A 107 6.84 3.61 -9.47
N SER A 108 7.18 4.71 -10.15
CA SER A 108 6.77 6.05 -9.70
C SER A 108 6.52 6.99 -10.87
N SER A 109 5.58 7.92 -10.67
CA SER A 109 5.46 9.15 -11.47
C SER A 109 5.15 10.29 -10.51
N ALA A 110 5.80 11.44 -10.68
CA ALA A 110 5.54 12.63 -9.89
C ALA A 110 5.26 13.80 -10.84
N VAL A 111 4.17 14.51 -10.60
CA VAL A 111 3.76 15.66 -11.42
C VAL A 111 3.36 16.81 -10.51
N GLN A 112 3.67 18.03 -10.95
CA GLN A 112 3.08 19.22 -10.36
C GLN A 112 1.72 19.48 -11.01
N VAL A 113 0.70 19.69 -10.20
CA VAL A 113 -0.66 20.02 -10.63
C VAL A 113 -1.00 21.46 -10.26
N SER A 114 -1.96 22.06 -10.98
CA SER A 114 -2.38 23.44 -10.70
C SER A 114 -3.14 23.58 -9.38
N ALA A 115 -3.87 22.53 -8.97
CA ALA A 115 -4.60 22.46 -7.72
C ALA A 115 -4.96 21.01 -7.37
N LEU A 116 -5.27 20.77 -6.11
CA LEU A 116 -5.93 19.55 -5.61
C LEU A 116 -7.40 19.84 -5.28
N VAL A 117 -8.14 18.82 -4.83
CA VAL A 117 -9.58 18.92 -4.56
C VAL A 117 -9.95 19.95 -3.48
N ARG A 118 -8.99 20.36 -2.65
CA ARG A 118 -9.13 21.47 -1.70
C ARG A 118 -7.86 22.34 -1.72
N PRO A 119 -7.96 23.67 -1.54
CA PRO A 119 -6.83 24.58 -1.64
C PRO A 119 -5.77 24.39 -0.55
N GLU A 120 -6.15 23.84 0.61
CA GLU A 120 -5.26 23.58 1.74
C GLU A 120 -4.35 22.36 1.51
N LEU A 121 -4.69 21.51 0.53
CA LEU A 121 -3.96 20.29 0.22
C LEU A 121 -2.77 20.59 -0.69
N LEU A 122 -1.60 20.10 -0.28
CA LEU A 122 -0.32 20.29 -0.98
C LEU A 122 0.13 19.03 -1.72
N VAL A 123 -0.36 17.85 -1.29
CA VAL A 123 0.02 16.54 -1.82
C VAL A 123 -1.16 15.58 -1.82
N GLU A 124 -1.26 14.81 -2.91
CA GLU A 124 -2.13 13.65 -3.07
C GLU A 124 -1.32 12.48 -3.66
N ILE A 125 -1.49 11.27 -3.12
CA ILE A 125 -0.78 10.08 -3.59
C ILE A 125 -1.74 8.91 -3.73
N GLU A 126 -1.77 8.31 -4.92
CA GLU A 126 -2.46 7.04 -5.18
C GLU A 126 -1.45 5.88 -5.26
N ALA A 127 -1.97 4.66 -5.10
CA ALA A 127 -1.15 3.46 -5.14
C ALA A 127 -1.84 2.31 -5.88
N PHE A 128 -1.03 1.54 -6.60
CA PHE A 128 -1.41 0.20 -7.03
C PHE A 128 -0.59 -0.83 -6.28
N ALA A 129 -1.22 -1.93 -5.89
CA ALA A 129 -0.59 -3.04 -5.19
C ALA A 129 -1.01 -4.40 -5.79
N LEU A 130 -0.16 -5.41 -5.61
CA LEU A 130 -0.50 -6.81 -5.82
C LEU A 130 -0.40 -7.53 -4.48
N VAL A 131 -1.49 -8.13 -4.03
CA VAL A 131 -1.50 -8.88 -2.77
C VAL A 131 -1.32 -10.36 -3.08
N PRO A 132 -0.37 -11.07 -2.45
CA PRO A 132 -0.21 -12.50 -2.66
C PRO A 132 -1.51 -13.24 -2.36
N GLU A 133 -1.95 -14.12 -3.27
CA GLU A 133 -3.03 -15.05 -2.96
C GLU A 133 -2.56 -15.94 -1.82
N ARG A 134 -3.28 -15.91 -0.69
CA ARG A 134 -2.98 -16.81 0.43
C ARG A 134 -3.28 -18.21 -0.08
N ARG A 135 -2.25 -19.07 -0.21
CA ARG A 135 -2.48 -20.49 -0.53
C ARG A 135 -3.45 -21.01 0.53
N PRO A 136 -4.61 -21.61 0.17
CA PRO A 136 -5.45 -22.25 1.16
C PRO A 136 -4.56 -23.25 1.92
N GLU A 137 -4.54 -23.17 3.25
CA GLU A 137 -3.88 -24.21 4.02
C GLU A 137 -4.46 -25.56 3.58
N PRO A 138 -3.63 -26.58 3.33
CA PRO A 138 -4.16 -27.92 3.13
C PRO A 138 -5.02 -28.23 4.35
N ALA A 139 -6.28 -28.62 4.12
CA ALA A 139 -7.19 -28.98 5.19
C ALA A 139 -6.46 -29.92 6.15
N GLY A 140 -6.21 -29.46 7.38
CA GLY A 140 -5.56 -30.27 8.40
C GLY A 140 -6.34 -31.59 8.57
N PRO A 141 -5.68 -32.69 8.99
CA PRO A 141 -6.33 -33.97 9.14
C PRO A 141 -7.58 -33.79 10.01
N GLY A 142 -8.75 -34.06 9.42
CA GLY A 142 -10.05 -33.76 10.02
C GLY A 142 -10.10 -34.29 11.46
N ARG A 143 -10.50 -33.43 12.41
CA ARG A 143 -10.75 -33.88 13.79
C ARG A 143 -11.76 -35.02 13.70
N PRO A 144 -11.50 -36.19 14.32
CA PRO A 144 -12.45 -37.28 14.32
C PRO A 144 -13.76 -36.79 14.97
N VAL A 145 -14.86 -36.88 14.21
CA VAL A 145 -16.20 -36.65 14.73
C VAL A 145 -16.46 -37.73 15.76
N LEU A 146 -16.47 -37.35 17.04
CA LEU A 146 -16.86 -38.24 18.13
C LEU A 146 -18.35 -38.54 17.94
N ARG A 147 -18.68 -39.73 17.41
CA ARG A 147 -20.07 -40.19 17.36
C ARG A 147 -20.53 -40.43 18.80
N SER A 148 -21.49 -39.63 19.26
CA SER A 148 -22.18 -39.94 20.51
C SER A 148 -22.96 -41.23 20.33
N VAL A 149 -22.64 -42.23 21.15
CA VAL A 149 -23.45 -43.44 21.25
C VAL A 149 -24.68 -43.05 22.07
N GLY A 150 -25.80 -42.85 21.38
CA GLY A 150 -27.10 -42.65 22.02
C GLY A 150 -27.51 -43.91 22.78
N GLY A 151 -27.65 -43.78 24.09
CA GLY A 151 -28.18 -44.83 24.97
C GLY A 151 -29.64 -45.14 24.61
N GLY A 152 -29.91 -46.40 24.28
CA GLY A 152 -31.25 -46.92 24.20
C GLY A 152 -31.82 -47.12 25.60
N GLN A 153 -32.94 -46.47 25.90
CA GLN A 153 -33.84 -46.87 26.98
C GLN A 153 -35.13 -47.41 26.36
N SER A 154 -35.29 -48.72 26.53
CA SER A 154 -36.49 -49.48 26.90
C SER A 154 -37.88 -49.03 26.44
N ALA A 155 -38.54 -49.95 25.72
CA ALA A 155 -39.97 -50.16 25.77
C ALA A 155 -40.24 -51.65 26.05
N GLN A 156 -40.65 -51.97 27.27
CA GLN A 156 -41.75 -52.87 27.67
C GLN A 156 -41.75 -53.02 29.19
#